data_AF-A0A1L9RV13-F1
#
_entry.id   AF-A0A1L9RV13-F1
#
_cell.length_a   1.000
_cell.length_b   1.000
_cell.length_c   1.000
_cell.angle_alpha   90.00
_cell.angle_beta   90.00
_cell.angle_gamma   90.00
#
_symmetry.space_group_name_H-M   'P 1'
#
loop_
_entity.id
_entity.type
_entity.pdbx_description
1 polymer ?
#
loop_
_entity_poly.entity_id
_entity_poly.type
_entity_poly.pdbx_seq_one_letter_code
_entity_poly.pdbx_strand_id
1 'polypeptide(L)'
;MEPGNLQRQGSARHSTTEQVMLDLLRSDSNPPASLTQTAKAVIDFELSKCDTRSGFRPELGVYNELFKKSTNWGAILRNLYWRARRQSAVWDVFELLVMKGFISPSCLTISVDLMSMTRETGIITSLLNCFSTPYHDMYAADRGDIPLQSTSWNADTQWLATMIVRSGAELEKLLDTIHASRFLGECLPEELELFKKMHPEGTANLLLNPRERERERHERPCADYSIMPKDNIFGFWLPHGLRSETLSTHIYQCKERFNNIERVFREVECISKDKLWLEAEQADFFDQNQGLLPGGDNDYPDINIEYHDSNLPCI
;
A
#
# COMPACT_ATOMS: atom_id res chain seq x y z
N MET A 1 -14.58 -43.28 43.57
CA MET A 1 -13.60 -42.27 43.15
C MET A 1 -13.14 -42.66 41.76
N GLU A 2 -13.73 -42.05 40.74
CA GLU A 2 -13.28 -42.14 39.35
C GLU A 2 -12.68 -40.79 38.95
N PRO A 3 -11.54 -40.74 38.26
CA PRO A 3 -10.97 -39.49 37.78
C PRO A 3 -11.61 -39.11 36.44
N GLY A 4 -12.17 -37.89 36.38
CA GLY A 4 -12.77 -37.31 35.19
C GLY A 4 -11.72 -36.94 34.13
N ASN A 5 -11.99 -37.38 32.90
CA ASN A 5 -11.26 -37.05 31.69
C ASN A 5 -11.61 -35.64 31.22
N LEU A 6 -10.66 -34.70 31.34
CA LEU A 6 -10.72 -33.37 30.71
C LEU A 6 -10.10 -33.45 29.31
N GLN A 7 -10.95 -33.59 28.29
CA GLN A 7 -10.57 -33.38 26.90
C GLN A 7 -10.21 -31.90 26.69
N ARG A 8 -8.93 -31.62 26.47
CA ARG A 8 -8.46 -30.35 25.91
C ARG A 8 -8.90 -30.29 24.44
N GLN A 9 -9.88 -29.44 24.14
CA GLN A 9 -10.14 -29.00 22.77
C GLN A 9 -8.91 -28.24 22.27
N GLY A 10 -8.31 -28.75 21.20
CA GLY A 10 -7.24 -28.07 20.49
C GLY A 10 -7.80 -26.82 19.83
N SER A 11 -7.36 -25.65 20.29
CA SER A 11 -7.56 -24.38 19.60
C SER A 11 -6.89 -24.48 18.22
N ALA A 12 -7.68 -24.60 17.16
CA ALA A 12 -7.20 -24.50 15.79
C ALA A 12 -6.63 -23.09 15.61
N ARG A 13 -5.31 -22.95 15.58
CA ARG A 13 -4.66 -21.70 15.17
C ARG A 13 -5.04 -21.46 13.71
N HIS A 14 -5.87 -20.45 13.46
CA HIS A 14 -6.07 -19.95 12.11
C HIS A 14 -4.74 -19.39 11.61
N SER A 15 -4.19 -20.05 10.59
CA SER A 15 -3.05 -19.54 9.83
C SER A 15 -3.50 -18.24 9.16
N THR A 16 -2.81 -17.13 9.41
CA THR A 16 -3.12 -15.87 8.73
C THR A 16 -2.78 -15.99 7.25
N THR A 17 -3.47 -15.25 6.39
CA THR A 17 -3.19 -15.17 4.94
C THR A 17 -1.70 -14.93 4.65
N GLU A 18 -1.04 -14.16 5.53
CA GLU A 18 0.40 -13.91 5.47
C GLU A 18 1.24 -15.18 5.69
N GLN A 19 0.90 -16.00 6.69
CA GLN A 19 1.63 -17.24 6.98
C GLN A 19 1.52 -18.25 5.83
N VAL A 20 0.36 -18.32 5.17
CA VAL A 20 0.15 -19.15 3.97
C VAL A 20 0.97 -18.65 2.77
N MET A 21 1.11 -17.33 2.60
CA MET A 21 1.98 -16.76 1.56
C MET A 21 3.46 -17.07 1.81
N LEU A 22 3.94 -16.96 3.05
CA LEU A 22 5.33 -17.23 3.39
C LEU A 22 5.70 -18.71 3.19
N ASP A 23 4.78 -19.63 3.48
CA ASP A 23 5.00 -21.07 3.28
C ASP A 23 5.00 -21.48 1.79
N LEU A 24 4.25 -20.76 0.93
CA LEU A 24 4.27 -20.96 -0.52
C LEU A 24 5.59 -20.53 -1.17
N LEU A 25 6.18 -19.42 -0.70
CA LEU A 25 7.39 -18.84 -1.27
C LEU A 25 8.66 -19.69 -1.05
N ARG A 26 8.59 -20.70 -0.19
CA ARG A 26 9.70 -21.63 0.13
C ARG A 26 9.74 -22.88 -0.77
N SER A 27 8.76 -23.06 -1.66
CA SER A 27 8.72 -24.21 -2.57
C SER A 27 9.53 -23.93 -3.85
N ASP A 28 10.79 -24.35 -3.87
CA ASP A 28 11.66 -24.30 -5.06
C ASP A 28 11.17 -25.27 -6.16
N SER A 29 10.25 -24.80 -7.00
CA SER A 29 9.92 -25.44 -8.28
C SER A 29 10.20 -24.45 -9.41
N ASN A 30 11.20 -24.76 -10.24
CA ASN A 30 11.58 -23.94 -11.40
C ASN A 30 10.36 -23.75 -12.34
N PRO A 31 9.93 -22.51 -12.63
CA PRO A 31 8.77 -22.27 -13.47
C PRO A 31 9.05 -22.60 -14.96
N PRO A 32 8.05 -23.06 -15.73
CA PRO A 32 8.20 -23.35 -17.16
C PRO A 32 8.67 -22.14 -17.98
N ALA A 33 9.48 -22.39 -19.02
CA ALA A 33 10.12 -21.38 -19.85
C ALA A 33 9.17 -20.42 -20.59
N SER A 34 7.88 -20.74 -20.72
CA SER A 34 6.86 -19.83 -21.27
C SER A 34 6.39 -18.78 -20.26
N LEU A 35 6.34 -19.12 -18.97
CA LEU A 35 5.92 -18.20 -17.90
C LEU A 35 6.95 -17.09 -17.67
N THR A 36 8.23 -17.34 -18.00
CA THR A 36 9.28 -16.33 -17.91
C THR A 36 9.13 -15.23 -18.96
N GLN A 37 8.50 -15.48 -20.12
CA GLN A 37 8.29 -14.46 -21.15
C GLN A 37 7.20 -13.46 -20.75
N THR A 38 6.10 -13.92 -20.15
CA THR A 38 5.05 -13.04 -19.62
C THR A 38 5.57 -12.19 -18.47
N ALA A 39 6.29 -12.81 -17.53
CA ALA A 39 6.96 -12.09 -16.43
C ALA A 39 7.91 -11.01 -16.96
N LYS A 40 8.75 -11.38 -17.93
CA LYS A 40 9.69 -10.45 -18.56
C LYS A 40 8.96 -9.28 -19.25
N ALA A 41 7.85 -9.53 -19.94
CA ALA A 41 7.09 -8.46 -20.59
C ALA A 41 6.53 -7.43 -19.58
N VAL A 42 6.00 -7.89 -18.44
CA VAL A 42 5.54 -6.99 -17.36
C VAL A 42 6.71 -6.21 -16.77
N ILE A 43 7.83 -6.89 -16.49
CA ILE A 43 9.04 -6.26 -15.94
C ILE A 43 9.62 -5.23 -16.92
N ASP A 44 9.75 -5.57 -18.21
CA ASP A 44 10.25 -4.67 -19.25
C ASP A 44 9.36 -3.42 -19.37
N PHE A 45 8.03 -3.59 -19.28
CA PHE A 45 7.09 -2.48 -19.28
C PHE A 45 7.35 -1.55 -18.08
N GLU A 46 7.47 -2.08 -16.87
CA GLU A 46 7.73 -1.30 -15.65
C GLU A 46 9.12 -0.64 -15.67
N LEU A 47 10.15 -1.34 -16.15
CA LEU A 47 11.49 -0.78 -16.34
C LEU A 47 11.50 0.37 -17.33
N SER A 48 10.68 0.32 -18.38
CA SER A 48 10.59 1.39 -19.38
C SER A 48 10.10 2.73 -18.80
N LYS A 49 9.47 2.69 -17.62
CA LYS A 49 8.95 3.88 -16.92
C LYS A 49 9.96 4.49 -15.96
N CYS A 50 11.18 3.95 -15.85
CA CYS A 50 12.13 4.29 -14.80
C CYS A 50 13.51 4.57 -15.38
N ASP A 51 14.26 5.48 -14.75
CA ASP A 51 15.67 5.66 -15.09
C ASP A 51 16.53 4.72 -14.26
N THR A 52 16.83 3.57 -14.87
CA THR A 52 17.69 2.54 -14.27
C THR A 52 19.14 3.00 -14.06
N ARG A 53 19.51 4.22 -14.46
CA ARG A 53 20.84 4.82 -14.31
C ARG A 53 20.91 5.89 -13.21
N SER A 54 19.76 6.32 -12.68
CA SER A 54 19.65 7.38 -11.66
C SER A 54 20.32 7.02 -10.32
N GLY A 55 20.60 5.73 -10.07
CA GLY A 55 21.31 5.27 -8.88
C GLY A 55 20.50 5.33 -7.59
N PHE A 56 19.16 5.35 -7.67
CA PHE A 56 18.30 5.40 -6.49
C PHE A 56 18.55 4.20 -5.56
N ARG A 57 19.02 4.49 -4.34
CA ARG A 57 19.57 3.47 -3.41
C ARG A 57 18.60 2.31 -3.11
N PRO A 58 17.30 2.55 -2.85
CA PRO A 58 16.33 1.48 -2.62
C PRO A 58 16.13 0.52 -3.81
N GLU A 59 16.57 0.88 -5.01
CA GLU A 59 16.40 0.08 -6.23
C GLU A 59 17.68 -0.64 -6.66
N LEU A 60 18.82 -0.34 -6.03
CA LEU A 60 20.10 -0.90 -6.44
C LEU A 60 20.09 -2.43 -6.45
N GLY A 61 19.41 -3.09 -5.52
CA GLY A 61 19.32 -4.55 -5.55
C GLY A 61 18.54 -5.09 -6.75
N VAL A 62 17.47 -4.40 -7.17
CA VAL A 62 16.71 -4.76 -8.38
C VAL A 62 17.57 -4.55 -9.63
N TYR A 63 18.26 -3.40 -9.72
CA TYR A 63 19.14 -3.12 -10.85
C TYR A 63 20.35 -4.04 -10.89
N ASN A 64 20.88 -4.45 -9.74
CA ASN A 64 21.92 -5.47 -9.68
C ASN A 64 21.44 -6.80 -10.27
N GLU A 65 20.21 -7.24 -9.95
CA GLU A 65 19.62 -8.43 -10.58
C GLU A 65 19.42 -8.26 -12.09
N LEU A 66 18.96 -7.07 -12.52
CA LEU A 66 18.74 -6.75 -13.93
C LEU A 66 20.02 -6.86 -14.76
N PHE A 67 21.14 -6.33 -14.25
CA PHE A 67 22.41 -6.25 -14.97
C PHE A 67 23.30 -7.51 -14.82
N LYS A 68 22.84 -8.56 -14.15
CA LYS A 68 23.54 -9.86 -14.13
C LYS A 68 23.56 -10.49 -15.53
N LYS A 69 24.62 -11.26 -15.82
CA LYS A 69 24.74 -12.05 -17.05
C LYS A 69 23.57 -13.03 -17.27
N SER A 70 23.01 -13.52 -16.17
CA SER A 70 21.79 -14.34 -16.14
C SER A 70 20.76 -13.66 -15.23
N THR A 71 19.93 -12.79 -15.80
CA THR A 71 18.90 -12.04 -15.07
C THR A 71 17.89 -13.00 -14.42
N ASN A 72 17.68 -12.84 -13.11
CA ASN A 72 16.64 -13.57 -12.39
C ASN A 72 15.32 -12.79 -12.45
N TRP A 73 14.54 -13.02 -13.51
CA TRP A 73 13.25 -12.36 -13.72
C TRP A 73 12.25 -12.64 -12.59
N GLY A 74 12.29 -13.83 -11.98
CA GLY A 74 11.44 -14.18 -10.84
C GLY A 74 11.73 -13.31 -9.61
N ALA A 75 13.01 -13.05 -9.32
CA ALA A 75 13.39 -12.17 -8.21
C ALA A 75 12.95 -10.71 -8.43
N ILE A 76 13.00 -10.22 -9.68
CA ILE A 76 12.51 -8.88 -10.03
C ILE A 76 10.98 -8.83 -9.92
N LEU A 77 10.27 -9.86 -10.40
CA LEU A 77 8.80 -9.96 -10.28
C LEU A 77 8.35 -10.02 -8.82
N ARG A 78 9.02 -10.81 -7.97
CA ARG A 78 8.78 -10.84 -6.52
C ARG A 78 8.90 -9.44 -5.92
N ASN A 79 9.92 -8.69 -6.29
CA ASN A 79 10.07 -7.29 -5.84
C ASN A 79 8.90 -6.41 -6.28
N LEU A 80 8.46 -6.52 -7.54
CA LEU A 80 7.32 -5.76 -8.05
C LEU A 80 6.04 -6.12 -7.31
N TYR A 81 5.75 -7.40 -7.10
CA TYR A 81 4.57 -7.87 -6.38
C TYR A 81 4.53 -7.33 -4.95
N TRP A 82 5.62 -7.49 -4.18
CA TRP A 82 5.66 -7.00 -2.80
C TRP A 82 5.54 -5.48 -2.73
N ARG A 83 6.07 -4.72 -3.70
CA ARG A 83 5.83 -3.27 -3.78
C ARG A 83 4.37 -2.94 -4.11
N ALA A 84 3.77 -3.65 -5.06
CA ALA A 84 2.38 -3.46 -5.46
C ALA A 84 1.43 -3.72 -4.28
N ARG A 85 1.65 -4.80 -3.52
CA ARG A 85 0.87 -5.14 -2.33
C ARG A 85 0.85 -4.04 -1.28
N ARG A 86 2.02 -3.44 -0.98
CA ARG A 86 2.14 -2.36 0.00
C ARG A 86 1.42 -1.10 -0.48
N GLN A 87 1.58 -0.76 -1.76
CA GLN A 87 0.87 0.37 -2.36
C GLN A 87 -0.64 0.15 -2.45
N SER A 88 -1.09 -1.09 -2.68
CA SER A 88 -2.50 -1.45 -2.60
C SER A 88 -3.05 -1.19 -1.20
N ALA A 89 -2.38 -1.66 -0.14
CA ALA A 89 -2.82 -1.41 1.23
C ALA A 89 -2.87 0.10 1.57
N VAL A 90 -1.88 0.87 1.11
CA VAL A 90 -1.88 2.34 1.27
C VAL A 90 -3.02 2.99 0.48
N TRP A 91 -3.33 2.46 -0.70
CA TRP A 91 -4.43 2.93 -1.53
C TRP A 91 -5.79 2.64 -0.88
N ASP A 92 -5.97 1.47 -0.28
CA ASP A 92 -7.21 1.10 0.44
C ASP A 92 -7.47 2.05 1.63
N VAL A 93 -6.40 2.42 2.36
CA VAL A 93 -6.50 3.46 3.39
C VAL A 93 -6.90 4.81 2.79
N PHE A 94 -6.31 5.20 1.66
CA PHE A 94 -6.69 6.44 0.99
C PHE A 94 -8.17 6.44 0.58
N GLU A 95 -8.67 5.37 -0.05
CA GLU A 95 -10.08 5.24 -0.43
C GLU A 95 -11.00 5.31 0.78
N LEU A 96 -10.66 4.62 1.88
CA LEU A 96 -11.40 4.71 3.12
C LEU A 96 -11.46 6.16 3.66
N LEU A 97 -10.33 6.87 3.69
CA LEU A 97 -10.27 8.24 4.17
C LEU A 97 -11.06 9.21 3.27
N VAL A 98 -11.09 8.97 1.96
CA VAL A 98 -11.98 9.68 1.02
C VAL A 98 -13.44 9.39 1.33
N MET A 99 -13.82 8.12 1.49
CA MET A 99 -15.20 7.72 1.77
C MET A 99 -15.73 8.31 3.08
N LYS A 100 -14.85 8.45 4.10
CA LYS A 100 -15.18 9.06 5.39
C LYS A 100 -15.08 10.60 5.37
N GLY A 101 -14.69 11.21 4.25
CA GLY A 101 -14.61 12.66 4.08
C GLY A 101 -13.39 13.33 4.71
N PHE A 102 -12.38 12.56 5.13
CA PHE A 102 -11.12 13.11 5.67
C PHE A 102 -10.18 13.63 4.58
N ILE A 103 -10.27 13.09 3.36
CA ILE A 103 -9.42 13.46 2.23
C ILE A 103 -10.30 13.79 1.02
N SER A 104 -9.93 14.84 0.29
CA SER A 104 -10.55 15.14 -1.00
C SER A 104 -9.77 14.46 -2.13
N PRO A 105 -10.41 13.69 -3.03
CA PRO A 105 -9.74 13.09 -4.20
C PRO A 105 -9.01 14.10 -5.09
N SER A 106 -9.40 15.38 -5.05
CA SER A 106 -8.72 16.45 -5.78
C SER A 106 -7.25 16.62 -5.37
N CYS A 107 -6.83 16.13 -4.20
CA CYS A 107 -5.43 16.15 -3.78
C CYS A 107 -4.50 15.34 -4.72
N LEU A 108 -5.06 14.39 -5.48
CA LEU A 108 -4.34 13.61 -6.50
C LEU A 108 -3.99 14.42 -7.74
N THR A 109 -4.61 15.59 -7.95
CA THR A 109 -4.36 16.41 -9.14
C THR A 109 -3.02 17.15 -9.10
N ILE A 110 -2.40 17.20 -7.93
CA ILE A 110 -1.13 17.85 -7.69
C ILE A 110 -0.04 16.78 -7.68
N SER A 111 1.02 16.96 -8.46
CA SER A 111 2.16 16.04 -8.50
C SER A 111 2.84 15.99 -7.12
N VAL A 112 3.37 14.83 -6.75
CA VAL A 112 4.17 14.69 -5.53
C VAL A 112 5.64 14.64 -5.90
N ASP A 113 6.46 15.43 -5.20
CA ASP A 113 7.88 15.19 -5.13
C ASP A 113 8.16 14.07 -4.12
N LEU A 114 8.42 12.87 -4.65
CA LEU A 114 8.67 11.65 -3.87
C LEU A 114 10.03 11.66 -3.16
N MET A 115 10.89 12.64 -3.43
CA MET A 115 12.27 12.69 -2.96
C MET A 115 12.48 13.65 -1.79
N SER A 116 11.64 14.68 -1.66
CA SER A 116 11.70 15.62 -0.52
C SER A 116 10.79 15.17 0.62
N MET A 117 11.06 15.65 1.82
CA MET A 117 10.18 15.47 2.98
C MET A 117 10.10 16.79 3.73
N THR A 118 8.88 17.24 4.00
CA THR A 118 8.63 18.41 4.86
C THR A 118 8.42 17.97 6.30
N ARG A 119 8.30 18.95 7.21
CA ARG A 119 7.95 18.67 8.60
C ARG A 119 6.57 18.02 8.73
N GLU A 120 5.55 18.58 8.08
CA GLU A 120 4.15 18.15 8.20
C GLU A 120 3.97 16.73 7.64
N THR A 121 4.51 16.46 6.45
CA THR A 121 4.53 15.11 5.88
C THR A 121 5.32 14.15 6.77
N GLY A 122 6.43 14.60 7.36
CA GLY A 122 7.24 13.80 8.28
C GLY A 122 6.49 13.39 9.55
N ILE A 123 5.69 14.29 10.14
CA ILE A 123 4.86 13.99 11.32
C ILE A 123 3.85 12.89 10.98
N ILE A 124 3.10 13.04 9.88
CA ILE A 124 2.11 12.03 9.49
C ILE A 124 2.79 10.70 9.12
N THR A 125 3.94 10.74 8.44
CA THR A 125 4.71 9.54 8.13
C THR A 125 5.13 8.79 9.40
N SER A 126 5.60 9.50 10.43
CA SER A 126 5.93 8.90 11.72
C SER A 126 4.71 8.27 12.40
N LEU A 127 3.53 8.88 12.27
CA LEU A 127 2.29 8.30 12.78
C LEU A 127 1.92 7.01 12.03
N LEU A 128 2.00 7.01 10.69
CA LEU A 128 1.73 5.83 9.87
C LEU A 128 2.73 4.68 10.14
N ASN A 129 3.94 5.01 10.58
CA ASN A 129 4.93 4.03 11.02
C ASN A 129 4.66 3.47 12.43
N CYS A 130 3.62 3.92 13.13
CA CYS A 130 3.18 3.27 14.39
C CYS A 130 2.41 1.98 14.14
N PHE A 131 2.14 1.63 12.88
CA PHE A 131 1.41 0.41 12.52
C PHE A 131 2.36 -0.76 12.22
N SER A 132 1.86 -1.98 12.41
CA SER A 132 2.70 -3.18 12.44
C SER A 132 3.18 -3.66 11.06
N THR A 133 2.43 -3.42 9.99
CA THR A 133 2.74 -3.99 8.66
C THR A 133 4.14 -3.62 8.15
N PRO A 134 4.61 -2.35 8.21
CA PRO A 134 5.99 -2.02 7.85
C PRO A 134 7.06 -2.84 8.59
N TYR A 135 6.87 -3.11 9.89
CA TYR A 135 7.77 -3.94 10.67
C TYR A 135 7.68 -5.42 10.28
N HIS A 136 6.47 -5.93 10.02
CA HIS A 136 6.27 -7.31 9.61
C HIS A 136 7.00 -7.62 8.31
N ASP A 137 6.91 -6.72 7.31
CA ASP A 137 7.62 -6.86 6.05
C ASP A 137 9.14 -6.82 6.25
N MET A 138 9.64 -5.92 7.11
CA MET A 138 11.06 -5.86 7.45
C MET A 138 11.55 -7.18 8.08
N TYR A 139 10.83 -7.71 9.06
CA TYR A 139 11.16 -9.00 9.67
C TYR A 139 11.04 -10.17 8.69
N ALA A 140 10.06 -10.16 7.78
CA ALA A 140 9.93 -11.16 6.74
C ALA A 140 11.13 -11.12 5.78
N ALA A 141 11.66 -9.94 5.46
CA ALA A 141 12.86 -9.82 4.65
C ALA A 141 14.14 -10.27 5.38
N ASP A 142 14.28 -9.97 6.67
CA ASP A 142 15.41 -10.44 7.48
C ASP A 142 15.46 -11.98 7.54
N ARG A 143 14.30 -12.63 7.50
CA ARG A 143 14.17 -14.10 7.40
C ARG A 143 14.35 -14.63 5.96
N GLY A 144 14.46 -13.75 4.98
CA GLY A 144 14.54 -14.10 3.56
C GLY A 144 13.22 -14.56 2.95
N ASP A 145 12.10 -14.34 3.64
CA ASP A 145 10.78 -14.72 3.14
C ASP A 145 10.30 -13.77 2.02
N ILE A 146 10.72 -12.50 2.06
CA ILE A 146 10.43 -11.49 1.03
C ILE A 146 11.71 -10.77 0.58
N PRO A 147 11.75 -10.19 -0.63
CA PRO A 147 12.92 -9.46 -1.09
C PRO A 147 13.19 -8.20 -0.26
N LEU A 148 14.40 -8.03 0.26
CA LEU A 148 14.78 -6.88 1.08
C LEU A 148 14.49 -5.54 0.39
N GLN A 149 14.66 -5.45 -0.93
CA GLN A 149 14.43 -4.22 -1.69
C GLN A 149 12.95 -3.85 -1.82
N SER A 150 12.04 -4.73 -1.39
CA SER A 150 10.60 -4.46 -1.35
C SER A 150 10.13 -3.91 -0.01
N THR A 151 10.97 -3.86 1.03
CA THR A 151 10.56 -3.47 2.40
C THR A 151 10.46 -1.98 2.67
N SER A 152 10.92 -1.12 1.75
CA SER A 152 10.95 0.32 1.99
C SER A 152 9.56 0.95 1.84
N TRP A 153 8.86 1.13 2.96
CA TRP A 153 7.56 1.81 3.04
C TRP A 153 7.60 3.32 2.91
N ASN A 154 8.79 3.92 2.85
CA ASN A 154 8.95 5.38 2.88
C ASN A 154 8.18 6.08 1.75
N ALA A 155 8.32 5.63 0.50
CA ALA A 155 7.65 6.31 -0.62
C ALA A 155 6.12 6.21 -0.51
N ASP A 156 5.62 5.04 -0.09
CA ASP A 156 4.19 4.74 -0.05
C ASP A 156 3.51 5.49 1.12
N THR A 157 4.09 5.41 2.32
CA THR A 157 3.60 6.13 3.51
C THR A 157 3.73 7.63 3.36
N GLN A 158 4.83 8.13 2.78
CA GLN A 158 4.98 9.56 2.52
C GLN A 158 3.98 10.07 1.49
N TRP A 159 3.62 9.26 0.49
CA TRP A 159 2.57 9.62 -0.46
C TRP A 159 1.23 9.81 0.26
N LEU A 160 0.81 8.86 1.11
CA LEU A 160 -0.44 8.97 1.88
C LEU A 160 -0.40 10.14 2.85
N ALA A 161 0.71 10.31 3.56
CA ALA A 161 0.95 11.44 4.44
C ALA A 161 0.79 12.79 3.71
N THR A 162 1.28 12.87 2.46
CA THR A 162 1.10 14.06 1.63
C THR A 162 -0.37 14.31 1.33
N MET A 163 -1.15 13.27 0.98
CA MET A 163 -2.58 13.41 0.70
C MET A 163 -3.37 13.91 1.93
N ILE A 164 -2.99 13.42 3.12
CA ILE A 164 -3.55 13.82 4.42
C ILE A 164 -3.26 15.31 4.68
N VAL A 165 -2.00 15.74 4.54
CA VAL A 165 -1.60 17.14 4.78
C VAL A 165 -2.26 18.10 3.78
N ARG A 166 -2.47 17.68 2.53
CA ARG A 166 -3.15 18.49 1.51
C ARG A 166 -4.62 18.74 1.82
N SER A 167 -5.28 17.78 2.45
CA SER A 167 -6.73 17.84 2.70
C SER A 167 -7.06 18.40 4.08
N GLY A 168 -6.16 18.26 5.05
CA GLY A 168 -6.35 18.72 6.42
C GLY A 168 -7.32 17.81 7.16
N ALA A 169 -6.78 16.83 7.85
CA ALA A 169 -7.56 15.89 8.65
C ALA A 169 -7.38 16.16 10.16
N GLU A 170 -8.43 15.90 10.93
CA GLU A 170 -8.32 15.77 12.38
C GLU A 170 -7.53 14.51 12.72
N LEU A 171 -6.32 14.67 13.25
CA LEU A 171 -5.35 13.58 13.37
C LEU A 171 -5.84 12.41 14.22
N GLU A 172 -6.58 12.69 15.29
CA GLU A 172 -7.13 11.67 16.20
C GLU A 172 -8.17 10.81 15.48
N LYS A 173 -9.19 11.42 14.86
CA LYS A 173 -10.21 10.69 14.10
C LYS A 173 -9.62 9.92 12.92
N LEU A 174 -8.59 10.48 12.28
CA LEU A 174 -7.86 9.81 11.22
C LEU A 174 -7.15 8.56 11.75
N LEU A 175 -6.46 8.66 12.89
CA LEU A 175 -5.77 7.52 13.50
C LEU A 175 -6.75 6.40 13.86
N ASP A 176 -7.86 6.74 14.51
CA ASP A 176 -8.90 5.78 14.89
C ASP A 176 -9.47 5.07 13.67
N THR A 177 -9.70 5.81 12.57
CA THR A 177 -10.19 5.25 11.31
C THR A 177 -9.19 4.28 10.68
N ILE A 178 -7.91 4.65 10.61
CA ILE A 178 -6.86 3.78 10.08
C ILE A 178 -6.70 2.54 10.95
N HIS A 179 -6.72 2.69 12.28
CA HIS A 179 -6.62 1.58 13.22
C HIS A 179 -7.80 0.62 13.11
N ALA A 180 -9.02 1.13 12.99
CA ALA A 180 -10.21 0.30 12.78
C ALA A 180 -10.12 -0.52 11.48
N SER A 181 -9.57 0.07 10.41
CA SER A 181 -9.48 -0.57 9.09
C SER A 181 -8.55 -1.79 9.01
N ARG A 182 -7.51 -1.84 9.87
CA ARG A 182 -6.45 -2.86 9.86
C ARG A 182 -5.67 -3.01 8.54
N PHE A 183 -5.84 -2.14 7.54
CA PHE A 183 -5.06 -2.21 6.28
C PHE A 183 -3.55 -2.07 6.50
N LEU A 184 -3.13 -1.29 7.50
CA LEU A 184 -1.72 -1.14 7.88
C LEU A 184 -1.30 -2.05 9.04
N GLY A 185 -2.17 -2.99 9.44
CA GLY A 185 -1.93 -3.88 10.57
C GLY A 185 -2.39 -3.28 11.90
N GLU A 186 -1.80 -3.75 12.99
CA GLU A 186 -2.15 -3.30 14.34
C GLU A 186 -1.39 -2.02 14.70
N CYS A 187 -2.04 -1.11 15.43
CA CYS A 187 -1.32 0.01 16.02
C CYS A 187 -0.46 -0.50 17.19
N LEU A 188 0.85 -0.27 17.10
CA LEU A 188 1.83 -0.70 18.10
C LEU A 188 1.85 0.31 19.26
N PRO A 189 1.48 -0.08 20.49
CA PRO A 189 1.38 0.86 21.61
C PRO A 189 2.70 1.56 21.93
N GLU A 190 3.81 0.83 21.86
CA GLU A 190 5.15 1.35 22.17
C GLU A 190 5.58 2.44 21.18
N GLU A 191 5.34 2.22 19.89
CA GLU A 191 5.62 3.20 18.84
C GLU A 191 4.70 4.41 18.93
N LEU A 192 3.41 4.18 19.23
CA LEU A 192 2.45 5.27 19.43
C LEU A 192 2.81 6.16 20.63
N GLU A 193 3.26 5.57 21.74
CA GLU A 193 3.70 6.33 22.91
C GLU A 193 5.00 7.11 22.63
N LEU A 194 5.94 6.54 21.87
CA LEU A 194 7.11 7.26 21.38
C LEU A 194 6.72 8.43 20.48
N PHE A 195 5.78 8.21 19.56
CA PHE A 195 5.25 9.26 18.70
C PHE A 195 4.63 10.40 19.51
N LYS A 196 3.74 10.10 20.47
CA LYS A 196 3.10 11.10 21.35
C LYS A 196 4.14 11.88 22.17
N LYS A 197 5.21 11.23 22.62
CA LYS A 197 6.31 11.89 23.34
C LYS A 197 7.08 12.87 22.44
N MET A 198 7.29 12.52 21.17
CA MET A 198 7.95 13.40 20.19
C MET A 198 7.03 14.53 19.70
N HIS A 199 5.72 14.30 19.72
CA HIS A 199 4.69 15.23 19.26
C HIS A 199 3.57 15.39 20.30
N PRO A 200 3.83 16.08 21.43
CA PRO A 200 2.83 16.26 22.49
C PRO A 200 1.52 16.89 21.99
N GLU A 201 0.41 16.56 22.63
CA GLU A 201 -0.92 17.13 22.32
C GLU A 201 -0.87 18.66 22.21
N GLY A 202 -1.44 19.20 21.13
CA GLY A 202 -1.42 20.64 20.83
C GLY A 202 -0.14 21.17 20.14
N THR A 203 0.92 20.35 20.00
CA THR A 203 2.14 20.74 19.23
C THR A 203 2.14 20.22 17.80
N ALA A 204 1.36 19.18 17.51
CA ALA A 204 1.11 18.66 16.17
C ALA A 204 0.00 19.45 15.45
N ASN A 205 0.04 20.78 15.52
CA ASN A 205 -0.80 21.60 14.65
C ASN A 205 -0.32 21.40 13.21
N LEU A 206 -0.95 20.47 12.51
CA LEU A 206 -0.71 20.23 11.11
C LEU A 206 -1.16 21.47 10.34
N LEU A 207 -0.22 22.13 9.70
CA LEU A 207 -0.53 23.21 8.79
C LEU A 207 -1.07 22.58 7.51
N LEU A 208 -2.36 22.79 7.25
CA LEU A 208 -2.96 22.46 5.96
C LEU A 208 -2.13 23.13 4.86
N ASN A 209 -1.62 22.32 3.93
CA ASN A 209 -0.92 22.82 2.76
C ASN A 209 -1.45 22.12 1.51
N PRO A 210 -2.40 22.72 0.77
CA PRO A 210 -2.96 22.10 -0.44
C PRO A 210 -1.89 21.80 -1.51
N ARG A 211 -0.75 22.49 -1.47
CA ARG A 211 0.37 22.31 -2.41
C ARG A 211 1.55 21.55 -1.76
N GLU A 212 1.26 20.81 -0.71
CA GLU A 212 2.26 20.04 0.03
C GLU A 212 3.06 19.14 -0.91
N ARG A 213 4.39 19.28 -0.87
CA ARG A 213 5.34 18.55 -1.74
C ARG A 213 4.95 18.60 -3.22
N GLU A 214 4.35 19.69 -3.70
CA GLU A 214 4.13 19.86 -5.13
C GLU A 214 5.47 19.87 -5.85
N ARG A 215 5.61 18.99 -6.85
CA ARG A 215 6.80 18.99 -7.70
C ARG A 215 6.81 20.26 -8.56
N GLU A 216 7.93 20.98 -8.57
CA GLU A 216 8.10 22.16 -9.43
C GLU A 216 7.80 21.78 -10.89
N ARG A 217 6.93 22.57 -11.54
CA ARG A 217 6.34 22.31 -12.88
C ARG A 217 7.34 22.44 -14.03
N HIS A 218 8.60 22.08 -13.84
CA HIS A 218 9.59 22.25 -14.89
C HIS A 218 9.40 21.27 -16.05
N GLU A 219 8.60 20.21 -15.90
CA GLU A 219 8.47 19.18 -16.92
C GLU A 219 7.01 18.75 -17.14
N ARG A 220 6.60 18.74 -18.41
CA ARG A 220 5.28 18.25 -18.82
C ARG A 220 5.25 16.73 -18.62
N PRO A 221 4.15 16.15 -18.08
CA PRO A 221 3.96 14.70 -18.07
C PRO A 221 4.10 14.10 -19.48
N CYS A 222 4.51 12.83 -19.58
CA CYS A 222 4.46 12.08 -20.84
C CYS A 222 3.02 12.06 -21.40
N ALA A 223 2.88 11.77 -22.70
CA ALA A 223 1.58 11.68 -23.37
C ALA A 223 0.65 10.59 -22.80
N ASP A 224 1.23 9.57 -22.17
CA ASP A 224 0.55 8.50 -21.44
C ASP A 224 0.41 8.80 -19.94
N TYR A 225 0.66 10.05 -19.52
CA TYR A 225 0.63 10.51 -18.14
C TYR A 225 1.65 9.85 -17.22
N SER A 226 2.64 9.14 -17.78
CA SER A 226 3.76 8.68 -16.98
C SER A 226 4.60 9.87 -16.51
N ILE A 227 5.14 9.73 -15.31
CA ILE A 227 6.22 10.58 -14.83
C ILE A 227 7.44 10.35 -15.73
N MET A 228 8.27 11.37 -15.94
CA MET A 228 9.53 11.19 -16.66
C MET A 228 10.36 10.10 -15.95
N PRO A 229 10.98 9.15 -16.69
CA PRO A 229 11.69 8.04 -16.09
C PRO A 229 12.72 8.43 -15.02
N LYS A 230 13.42 9.55 -15.21
CA LYS A 230 14.44 10.08 -14.28
C LYS A 230 13.91 10.48 -12.90
N ASP A 231 12.61 10.74 -12.80
CA ASP A 231 11.96 11.17 -11.57
C ASP A 231 10.96 10.14 -11.05
N ASN A 232 11.07 8.90 -11.56
CA ASN A 232 10.19 7.81 -11.21
C ASN A 232 10.94 6.76 -10.39
N ILE A 233 10.25 6.25 -9.38
CA ILE A 233 10.71 5.14 -8.57
C ILE A 233 10.24 3.86 -9.28
N PHE A 234 11.14 2.93 -9.53
CA PHE A 234 10.83 1.60 -10.04
C PHE A 234 9.77 0.92 -9.19
N GLY A 235 8.63 0.64 -9.82
CA GLY A 235 7.48 0.08 -9.13
C GLY A 235 6.87 1.04 -8.12
N PHE A 236 6.70 2.30 -8.50
CA PHE A 236 5.81 3.25 -7.84
C PHE A 236 4.63 3.58 -8.77
N TRP A 237 3.43 3.41 -8.24
CA TRP A 237 2.17 3.40 -8.99
C TRP A 237 1.06 4.21 -8.33
N LEU A 238 1.23 4.63 -7.07
CA LEU A 238 0.26 5.45 -6.38
C LEU A 238 0.01 6.75 -7.17
N PRO A 239 -1.25 7.08 -7.48
CA PRO A 239 -1.57 8.15 -8.41
C PRO A 239 -1.22 9.52 -7.83
N HIS A 240 -0.68 10.41 -8.67
CA HIS A 240 -0.51 11.82 -8.35
C HIS A 240 -0.25 12.65 -9.61
N GLY A 241 -0.54 13.94 -9.56
CA GLY A 241 -0.43 14.83 -10.73
C GLY A 241 -1.44 14.50 -11.82
N LEU A 242 -2.60 13.96 -11.45
CA LEU A 242 -3.64 13.56 -12.39
C LEU A 242 -4.39 14.78 -12.95
N ARG A 243 -4.92 14.67 -14.17
CA ARG A 243 -5.82 15.69 -14.71
C ARG A 243 -7.22 15.49 -14.12
N SER A 244 -7.86 16.59 -13.71
CA SER A 244 -9.21 16.53 -13.14
C SER A 244 -10.23 15.89 -14.08
N GLU A 245 -10.12 16.13 -15.39
CA GLU A 245 -11.06 15.63 -16.41
C GLU A 245 -10.97 14.12 -16.63
N THR A 246 -9.84 13.50 -16.30
CA THR A 246 -9.58 12.06 -16.55
C THR A 246 -9.16 11.32 -15.27
N LEU A 247 -9.51 11.88 -14.11
CA LEU A 247 -9.09 11.39 -12.79
C LEU A 247 -9.44 9.91 -12.61
N SER A 248 -10.71 9.53 -12.80
CA SER A 248 -11.18 8.16 -12.62
C SER A 248 -10.51 7.17 -13.57
N THR A 249 -10.31 7.56 -14.83
CA THR A 249 -9.64 6.71 -15.84
C THR A 249 -8.19 6.45 -15.44
N HIS A 250 -7.47 7.46 -14.93
CA HIS A 250 -6.09 7.29 -14.51
C HIS A 250 -5.97 6.47 -13.22
N ILE A 251 -6.88 6.66 -12.26
CA ILE A 251 -6.96 5.82 -11.07
C ILE A 251 -7.15 4.35 -11.47
N TYR A 252 -8.11 4.07 -12.37
CA TYR A 252 -8.32 2.73 -12.90
C TYR A 252 -7.07 2.15 -13.55
N GLN A 253 -6.35 2.93 -14.37
CA GLN A 253 -5.10 2.50 -14.99
C GLN A 253 -3.99 2.19 -13.98
N CYS A 254 -3.89 2.95 -12.88
CA CYS A 254 -2.96 2.64 -11.79
C CYS A 254 -3.31 1.31 -11.13
N LYS A 255 -4.60 1.08 -10.80
CA LYS A 255 -5.08 -0.18 -10.23
C LYS A 255 -4.81 -1.38 -11.14
N GLU A 256 -5.11 -1.25 -12.43
CA GLU A 256 -4.88 -2.31 -13.41
C GLU A 256 -3.40 -2.74 -13.50
N ARG A 257 -2.46 -1.82 -13.28
CA ARG A 257 -1.03 -2.17 -13.23
C ARG A 257 -0.73 -3.09 -12.04
N PHE A 258 -1.31 -2.82 -10.86
CA PHE A 258 -1.19 -3.71 -9.69
C PHE A 258 -1.77 -5.09 -9.97
N ASN A 259 -3.00 -5.13 -10.48
CA ASN A 259 -3.72 -6.37 -10.78
C ASN A 259 -2.96 -7.22 -11.81
N ASN A 260 -2.35 -6.58 -12.81
CA ASN A 260 -1.54 -7.29 -13.79
C ASN A 260 -0.26 -7.89 -13.19
N ILE A 261 0.42 -7.16 -12.29
CA ILE A 261 1.61 -7.67 -11.58
C ILE A 261 1.24 -8.85 -10.70
N GLU A 262 0.18 -8.72 -9.90
CA GLU A 262 -0.29 -9.77 -9.00
C GLU A 262 -0.73 -11.03 -9.75
N ARG A 263 -1.47 -10.86 -10.85
CA ARG A 263 -1.87 -11.98 -11.72
C ARG A 263 -0.66 -12.74 -12.25
N VAL A 264 0.33 -12.03 -12.81
CA VAL A 264 1.53 -12.68 -13.37
C VAL A 264 2.40 -13.30 -12.28
N PHE A 265 2.50 -12.66 -11.11
CA PHE A 265 3.16 -13.22 -9.94
C PHE A 265 2.51 -14.53 -9.49
N ARG A 266 1.18 -14.55 -9.35
CA ARG A 266 0.41 -15.74 -9.01
C ARG A 266 0.66 -16.89 -9.99
N GLU A 267 0.65 -16.57 -11.28
CA GLU A 267 0.93 -17.53 -12.35
C GLU A 267 2.37 -18.10 -12.27
N VAL A 268 3.38 -17.24 -12.08
CA VAL A 268 4.81 -17.63 -12.06
C VAL A 268 5.18 -18.43 -10.82
N GLU A 269 4.61 -18.08 -9.67
CA GLU A 269 4.83 -18.78 -8.39
C GLU A 269 3.89 -19.99 -8.21
N CYS A 270 3.06 -20.30 -9.21
CA CYS A 270 2.08 -21.38 -9.16
C CYS A 270 1.16 -21.31 -7.92
N ILE A 271 0.81 -20.09 -7.51
CA ILE A 271 -0.05 -19.86 -6.34
C ILE A 271 -1.50 -20.09 -6.77
N SER A 272 -2.20 -20.94 -6.02
CA SER A 272 -3.59 -21.27 -6.31
C SER A 272 -4.52 -20.09 -5.99
N LYS A 273 -5.64 -20.00 -6.72
CA LYS A 273 -6.60 -18.90 -6.57
C LYS A 273 -7.11 -18.77 -5.13
N ASP A 274 -7.31 -19.88 -4.41
CA ASP A 274 -7.72 -19.91 -3.00
C ASP A 274 -6.69 -19.30 -2.03
N LYS A 275 -5.44 -19.08 -2.45
CA LYS A 275 -4.36 -18.53 -1.60
C LYS A 275 -4.01 -17.08 -1.93
N LEU A 276 -4.34 -16.62 -3.12
CA LEU A 276 -4.14 -15.24 -3.56
C LEU A 276 -5.27 -14.83 -4.51
N TRP A 277 -6.23 -14.09 -3.99
CA TRP A 277 -7.35 -13.51 -4.75
C TRP A 277 -6.94 -12.18 -5.35
N LEU A 278 -7.17 -12.05 -6.65
CA LEU A 278 -7.06 -10.75 -7.34
C LEU A 278 -8.20 -9.83 -6.90
N GLU A 279 -8.03 -8.51 -7.01
CA GLU A 279 -9.06 -7.50 -6.66
C GLU A 279 -10.43 -7.83 -7.29
N ALA A 280 -10.45 -8.16 -8.58
CA ALA A 280 -11.68 -8.54 -9.30
C ALA A 280 -12.35 -9.80 -8.72
N GLU A 281 -11.58 -10.72 -8.13
CA GLU A 281 -12.08 -11.96 -7.53
C GLU A 281 -12.54 -11.75 -6.09
N GLN A 282 -11.98 -10.74 -5.40
CA GLN A 282 -12.41 -10.36 -4.05
C GLN A 282 -13.82 -9.75 -4.08
N ALA A 283 -14.13 -8.93 -5.09
CA ALA A 283 -15.48 -8.37 -5.28
C ALA A 283 -16.54 -9.47 -5.37
N ASP A 284 -16.32 -10.45 -6.25
CA ASP A 284 -17.22 -11.62 -6.41
C ASP A 284 -17.38 -12.41 -5.10
N PHE A 285 -16.29 -12.54 -4.33
CA PHE A 285 -16.31 -13.25 -3.05
C PHE A 285 -17.14 -12.50 -2.00
N PHE A 286 -16.95 -11.19 -1.85
CA PHE A 286 -17.66 -10.40 -0.85
C PHE A 286 -19.13 -10.18 -1.20
N ASP A 287 -19.48 -10.13 -2.49
CA ASP A 287 -20.88 -10.15 -2.93
C ASP A 287 -21.60 -11.41 -2.44
N GLN A 288 -20.88 -12.54 -2.38
CA GLN A 288 -21.39 -13.82 -1.88
C GLN A 288 -21.27 -13.98 -0.35
N ASN A 289 -20.45 -13.15 0.30
CA ASN A 289 -20.08 -13.26 1.70
C ASN A 289 -20.13 -11.89 2.41
N GLN A 290 -21.24 -11.15 2.26
CA GLN A 290 -21.37 -9.78 2.78
C GLN A 290 -21.07 -9.64 4.28
N GLY A 291 -21.32 -10.68 5.08
CA GLY A 291 -21.01 -10.69 6.52
C GLY A 291 -19.51 -10.74 6.86
N LEU A 292 -18.63 -10.89 5.87
CA LEU A 292 -17.18 -10.89 6.01
C LEU A 292 -16.52 -9.61 5.45
N LEU A 293 -17.31 -8.62 5.02
CA LEU A 293 -16.78 -7.35 4.55
C LEU A 293 -16.05 -6.60 5.69
N PRO A 294 -14.79 -6.20 5.48
CA PRO A 294 -14.10 -5.28 6.38
C PRO A 294 -14.87 -3.95 6.45
N GLY A 295 -15.15 -3.42 7.64
CA GLY A 295 -15.84 -2.13 7.81
C GLY A 295 -17.37 -2.19 7.69
N GLY A 296 -17.98 -3.38 7.70
CA GLY A 296 -19.45 -3.55 7.73
C GLY A 296 -20.07 -3.18 9.08
N ASP A 297 -21.36 -3.47 9.28
CA ASP A 297 -22.14 -3.11 10.48
C ASP A 297 -21.53 -3.56 11.83
N ASN A 298 -20.55 -4.47 11.82
CA ASN A 298 -19.80 -4.90 13.01
C ASN A 298 -18.66 -3.94 13.43
N ASP A 299 -18.29 -2.97 12.59
CA ASP A 299 -17.19 -2.02 12.83
C ASP A 299 -17.70 -0.59 13.11
N TYR A 300 -19.02 -0.40 13.22
CA TYR A 300 -19.56 0.84 13.77
C TYR A 300 -19.41 0.80 15.29
N PRO A 301 -18.55 1.64 15.91
CA PRO A 301 -18.72 1.90 17.33
C PRO A 301 -20.12 2.51 17.49
N ASP A 302 -20.88 2.06 18.49
CA ASP A 302 -22.18 2.61 18.90
C ASP A 302 -22.06 4.12 19.24
N ILE A 303 -21.95 4.97 18.22
CA ILE A 303 -21.88 6.41 18.33
C ILE A 303 -23.00 6.96 17.46
N ASN A 304 -24.19 7.07 18.05
CA ASN A 304 -25.24 7.95 17.55
C ASN A 304 -24.71 9.39 17.63
N ILE A 305 -24.12 9.87 16.54
CA ILE A 305 -23.92 11.31 16.34
C ILE A 305 -25.27 11.84 15.87
N GLU A 306 -25.99 12.53 16.75
CA GLU A 306 -27.15 13.33 16.37
C GLU A 306 -26.69 14.41 15.38
N TYR A 307 -26.97 14.20 14.10
CA TYR A 307 -26.80 15.23 13.08
C TYR A 307 -27.88 16.29 13.30
N HIS A 308 -27.48 17.46 13.79
CA HIS A 308 -28.30 18.66 13.68
C HIS A 308 -28.31 19.11 12.22
N ASP A 309 -29.30 18.61 11.50
CA ASP A 309 -29.58 18.94 10.11
C ASP A 309 -30.08 20.39 10.02
N SER A 310 -29.17 21.32 9.75
CA SER A 310 -29.55 22.65 9.28
C SER A 310 -28.45 23.28 8.43
N ASN A 311 -28.76 23.35 7.13
CA ASN A 311 -28.19 24.23 6.11
C ASN A 311 -26.89 23.78 5.42
N LEU A 312 -27.02 22.90 4.42
CA LEU A 312 -26.22 23.03 3.20
C LEU A 312 -27.09 22.77 1.95
N PRO A 313 -26.95 23.58 0.87
CA PRO A 313 -27.71 23.42 -0.35
C PRO A 313 -27.16 22.28 -1.22
N CYS A 314 -28.06 21.51 -1.83
CA CYS A 314 -27.73 20.59 -2.92
C CYS A 314 -26.97 21.32 -4.03
N ILE A 315 -25.83 20.76 -4.42
CA ILE A 315 -25.21 20.93 -5.76
C ILE A 315 -25.24 19.57 -6.42
#